data_AF-A0A5B1CNL9-F1
#
_entry.id   AF-A0A5B1CNL9-F1
#
_cell.length_a   1.000
_cell.length_b   1.000
_cell.length_c   1.000
_cell.angle_alpha   90.00
_cell.angle_beta   90.00
_cell.angle_gamma   90.00
#
_symmetry.space_group_name_H-M   'P 1'
#
loop_
_entity.id
_entity.type
_entity.pdbx_description
1 polymer ?
#
loop_
_entity_poly.entity_id
_entity_poly.type
_entity_poly.pdbx_seq_one_letter_code
_entity_poly.pdbx_strand_id
1 'polypeptide(L)'
;MDIGDELLSLDLPDAFIVRYLDGTSERLLRGNEISVTSPSDDPEGIGGFDALIPKNHPRHQHQGGRYIRYNELDSILDECGSVIYSAPSDHG
;
A
#
# COMPACT_ATOMS: atom_id res chain seq x y z
N MET A 1 15.93 4.33 6.63
CA MET A 1 15.48 3.10 5.96
C MET A 1 14.20 3.50 5.28
N ASP A 2 14.21 3.52 3.96
CA ASP A 2 13.11 4.05 3.16
C ASP A 2 11.97 3.02 3.13
N ILE A 3 10.75 3.45 3.49
CA ILE A 3 9.56 2.60 3.56
C ILE A 3 9.36 1.81 2.24
N GLY A 4 9.70 2.42 1.10
CA GLY A 4 9.61 1.76 -0.20
C GLY A 4 10.54 0.56 -0.37
N ASP A 5 11.76 0.59 0.17
CA ASP A 5 12.72 -0.52 0.07
C ASP A 5 12.30 -1.70 0.97
N GLU A 6 11.71 -1.38 2.13
CA GLU A 6 11.10 -2.39 3.00
C GLU A 6 9.91 -3.05 2.30
N LEU A 7 9.01 -2.27 1.70
CA LEU A 7 7.84 -2.80 0.99
C LEU A 7 8.23 -3.70 -0.19
N LEU A 8 9.28 -3.36 -0.94
CA LEU A 8 9.81 -4.20 -2.01
C LEU A 8 10.47 -5.49 -1.48
N SER A 9 11.04 -5.45 -0.28
CA SER A 9 11.68 -6.59 0.37
C SER A 9 10.68 -7.52 1.09
N LEU A 10 9.45 -7.05 1.33
CA LEU A 10 8.41 -7.85 1.95
C LEU A 10 7.83 -8.85 0.96
N ASP A 11 7.66 -10.09 1.42
CA ASP A 11 6.93 -11.11 0.69
C ASP A 11 5.43 -10.90 0.90
N LEU A 12 4.87 -9.92 0.18
CA LEU A 12 3.46 -9.60 0.25
C LEU A 12 2.63 -10.68 -0.47
N PRO A 13 1.54 -11.16 0.15
CA PRO A 13 0.62 -12.10 -0.48
C PRO A 13 -0.06 -11.46 -1.70
N ASP A 14 -0.65 -12.30 -2.56
CA ASP A 14 -1.41 -11.86 -3.75
C ASP A 14 -2.48 -10.83 -3.40
N ALA A 15 -3.11 -10.97 -2.23
CA ALA A 15 -4.06 -10.03 -1.67
C ALA A 15 -3.68 -9.67 -0.23
N PHE A 16 -3.74 -8.39 0.09
CA PHE A 16 -3.45 -7.86 1.42
C PHE A 16 -4.43 -6.73 1.76
N ILE A 17 -4.48 -6.38 3.04
CA ILE A 17 -5.32 -5.31 3.56
C ILE A 17 -4.41 -4.16 3.95
N VAL A 18 -4.64 -2.99 3.38
CA VAL A 18 -4.01 -1.75 3.82
C VAL A 18 -4.90 -1.10 4.86
N ARG A 19 -4.32 -0.76 6.00
CA ARG A 19 -4.96 0.06 7.03
C ARG A 19 -4.37 1.46 6.99
N TYR A 20 -5.25 2.43 7.03
CA TYR A 20 -4.91 3.85 7.03
C TYR A 20 -4.92 4.41 8.44
N LEU A 21 -4.19 5.51 8.65
CA LEU A 21 -4.15 6.23 9.93
C LEU A 21 -5.53 6.78 10.35
N ASP A 22 -6.42 7.04 9.39
CA ASP A 22 -7.81 7.44 9.65
C ASP A 22 -8.68 6.29 10.22
N GLY A 23 -8.11 5.08 10.32
CA GLY A 23 -8.79 3.87 10.81
C GLY A 23 -9.59 3.13 9.75
N THR A 24 -9.63 3.66 8.51
CA THR A 24 -10.17 2.95 7.36
C THR A 24 -9.23 1.82 6.94
N SER A 25 -9.77 0.80 6.29
CA SER A 25 -8.98 -0.28 5.71
C SER A 25 -9.57 -0.73 4.39
N GLU A 26 -8.71 -1.12 3.47
CA GLU A 26 -9.12 -1.58 2.16
C GLU A 26 -8.27 -2.76 1.68
N ARG A 27 -8.93 -3.69 1.01
CA ARG A 27 -8.29 -4.86 0.43
C ARG A 27 -7.73 -4.49 -0.93
N LEU A 28 -6.43 -4.70 -1.08
CA LEU A 28 -5.70 -4.51 -2.32
C LEU A 28 -5.07 -5.83 -2.76
N LEU A 29 -4.64 -5.84 -4.02
CA LEU A 29 -3.96 -6.94 -4.66
C LEU A 29 -2.56 -6.46 -5.03
N ARG A 30 -1.56 -7.30 -4.77
CA ARG A 30 -0.18 -7.06 -5.19
C ARG A 30 -0.10 -6.92 -6.72
N GLY A 31 -0.91 -7.67 -7.45
CA GLY A 31 -0.76 -7.79 -8.90
C GLY A 31 0.53 -8.51 -9.27
N ASN A 32 1.18 -8.10 -10.35
CA ASN A 32 2.49 -8.64 -10.72
C ASN A 32 3.60 -8.11 -9.79
N GLU A 33 3.54 -6.84 -9.42
CA GLU A 33 4.50 -6.16 -8.55
C GLU A 33 3.88 -4.91 -7.95
N ILE A 34 4.37 -4.51 -6.78
CA ILE A 34 4.04 -3.22 -6.16
C ILE A 34 5.05 -2.20 -6.67
N SER A 35 4.54 -1.13 -7.29
CA SER A 35 5.38 0.02 -7.64
C SER A 35 5.50 0.92 -6.42
N VAL A 36 6.71 1.23 -6.02
CA VAL A 36 6.99 2.19 -4.94
C VAL A 36 7.52 3.49 -5.52
N THR A 37 7.05 4.61 -4.98
CA THR A 37 7.49 5.97 -5.32
C THR A 37 8.22 6.52 -4.11
N SER A 38 9.52 6.78 -4.26
CA SER A 38 10.32 7.38 -3.21
C SER A 38 9.87 8.82 -2.92
N PRO A 39 10.01 9.32 -1.68
CA PRO A 39 9.69 10.71 -1.34
C PRO A 39 10.48 11.73 -2.19
N SER A 40 11.67 11.38 -2.67
CA SER A 40 12.45 12.25 -3.57
C SER A 40 11.88 12.37 -4.98
N ASP A 41 11.08 11.41 -5.43
CA ASP A 41 10.44 11.40 -6.76
C ASP A 41 9.00 11.95 -6.69
N ASP A 42 8.38 11.85 -5.52
CA ASP A 42 7.07 12.41 -5.23
C ASP A 42 7.13 13.95 -5.07
N PRO A 43 6.28 14.72 -5.78
CA PRO A 43 6.32 16.18 -5.74
C PRO A 43 5.95 16.77 -4.37
N GLU A 44 5.26 16.00 -3.52
CA GLU A 44 4.91 16.41 -2.15
C GLU A 44 6.00 16.01 -1.14
N GLY A 45 7.01 15.25 -1.55
CA GLY A 45 8.08 14.80 -0.66
C GLY A 45 7.68 13.63 0.25
N ILE A 46 6.55 12.98 -0.01
CA ILE A 46 5.96 11.97 0.89
C ILE A 46 6.31 10.56 0.41
N GLY A 47 6.13 10.31 -0.90
CA GLY A 47 6.22 8.98 -1.48
C GLY A 47 5.00 8.11 -1.18
N GLY A 48 4.97 6.94 -1.80
CA GLY A 48 3.84 6.04 -1.73
C GLY A 48 4.06 4.77 -2.52
N PHE A 49 3.01 3.97 -2.66
CA PHE A 49 3.06 2.78 -3.50
C PHE A 49 1.73 2.56 -4.22
N ASP A 50 1.80 1.97 -5.40
CA ASP A 50 0.64 1.56 -6.18
C ASP A 50 0.36 0.07 -5.99
N ALA A 51 -0.89 -0.24 -5.67
CA ALA A 51 -1.39 -1.62 -5.62
C ALA A 51 -2.71 -1.75 -6.39
N LEU A 52 -3.04 -2.95 -6.84
CA LEU A 52 -4.26 -3.17 -7.62
C LEU A 52 -5.49 -3.27 -6.72
N ILE A 53 -6.63 -2.77 -7.16
CA ILE A 53 -7.91 -2.97 -6.46
C ILE A 53 -8.57 -4.24 -7.01
N PRO A 54 -9.06 -5.17 -6.17
CA PRO A 54 -9.80 -6.32 -6.64
C PRO A 54 -11.02 -5.89 -7.45
N LYS A 55 -11.03 -6.22 -8.74
CA LYS A 55 -12.08 -5.87 -9.69
C LYS A 55 -13.36 -6.63 -9.34
N ASN A 56 -14.26 -6.00 -8.59
CA ASN A 56 -15.60 -6.55 -8.35
C ASN A 56 -16.66 -6.10 -9.37
N HIS A 57 -16.30 -5.33 -10.41
CA HIS A 57 -17.28 -4.81 -11.36
C HIS A 57 -16.81 -4.77 -12.83
N PRO A 58 -17.57 -5.37 -13.79
CA PRO A 58 -17.18 -5.43 -15.21
C PRO A 58 -17.14 -4.06 -15.91
N ARG A 59 -17.58 -2.98 -15.26
CA ARG A 59 -17.53 -1.61 -15.81
C ARG A 59 -16.22 -0.86 -15.53
N HIS A 60 -15.37 -1.34 -14.63
CA HIS A 60 -14.13 -0.65 -14.23
C HIS A 60 -12.89 -1.39 -14.78
N GLN A 61 -12.92 -1.72 -16.08
CA GLN A 61 -11.85 -2.50 -16.71
C GLN A 61 -10.51 -1.74 -16.82
N HIS A 62 -10.50 -0.41 -16.75
CA HIS A 62 -9.33 0.43 -17.09
C HIS A 62 -8.70 1.25 -15.94
N GLN A 63 -9.22 1.17 -14.71
CA GLN A 63 -8.62 1.84 -13.54
C GLN A 63 -8.27 0.79 -12.50
N GLY A 64 -7.12 0.14 -12.68
CA GLY A 64 -6.76 -1.06 -11.92
C GLY A 64 -6.06 -0.80 -10.59
N GLY A 65 -5.47 0.38 -10.40
CA GLY A 65 -4.56 0.67 -9.29
C GLY A 65 -5.08 1.74 -8.32
N ARG A 66 -4.61 1.64 -7.08
CA ARG A 66 -4.73 2.60 -6.00
C ARG A 66 -3.32 3.05 -5.62
N TYR A 67 -3.07 4.34 -5.60
CA TYR A 67 -1.87 4.92 -5.02
C TYR A 67 -2.11 5.21 -3.53
N ILE A 68 -1.23 4.71 -2.67
CA ILE A 68 -1.27 4.85 -1.21
C ILE A 68 -0.05 5.64 -0.78
N ARG A 69 -0.27 6.80 -0.14
CA ARG A 69 0.83 7.61 0.40
C ARG A 69 1.34 7.00 1.70
N TYR A 70 2.65 7.06 1.92
CA TYR A 70 3.24 6.52 3.16
C TYR A 70 2.75 7.26 4.41
N ASN A 71 2.46 8.55 4.32
CA ASN A 71 1.93 9.33 5.45
C ASN A 71 0.45 9.03 5.76
N GLU A 72 -0.26 8.29 4.91
CA GLU A 72 -1.63 7.83 5.20
C GLU A 72 -1.64 6.36 5.64
N LEU A 73 -0.54 5.64 5.41
CA LEU A 73 -0.37 4.23 5.75
C LEU A 73 -0.15 4.06 7.26
N ASP A 74 -0.98 3.24 7.89
CA ASP A 74 -0.78 2.79 9.26
C ASP A 74 -0.07 1.44 9.28
N SER A 75 -0.66 0.45 8.61
CA SER A 75 -0.16 -0.92 8.59
C SER A 75 -0.68 -1.70 7.39
N ILE A 76 0.08 -2.71 6.97
CA ILE A 76 -0.34 -3.70 5.99
C ILE A 76 -0.59 -5.01 6.72
N LEU A 77 -1.76 -5.58 6.51
CA LEU A 77 -2.20 -6.83 7.10
C LEU A 77 -2.42 -7.87 6.00
N ASP A 78 -2.27 -9.13 6.38
CA ASP A 78 -2.68 -10.28 5.57
C ASP A 78 -4.21 -10.38 5.49
N GLU A 79 -4.74 -11.22 4.60
CA GLU A 79 -6.18 -11.52 4.53
C GLU A 79 -6.76 -12.07 5.85
N CYS A 80 -5.93 -12.72 6.68
CA CYS A 80 -6.32 -13.14 8.03
C CYS A 80 -6.30 -12.02 9.08
N GLY A 81 -5.89 -10.79 8.71
CA GLY A 81 -5.75 -9.66 9.63
C GLY A 81 -4.48 -9.70 10.49
N SER A 82 -3.48 -10.50 10.08
CA SER A 82 -2.16 -10.52 10.73
C SER A 82 -1.30 -9.40 10.17
N VAL A 83 -0.61 -8.63 11.02
CA VAL A 83 0.23 -7.52 10.56
C VAL A 83 1.47 -8.07 9.84
N ILE A 84 1.61 -7.70 8.56
CA ILE A 84 2.79 -7.99 7.73
C ILE A 84 3.79 -6.84 7.87
N TYR A 85 3.29 -5.62 7.84
CA TYR A 85 4.09 -4.41 7.95
C TYR A 85 3.37 -3.36 8.79
N SER A 86 4.14 -2.60 9.57
CA SER A 86 3.65 -1.42 10.27
C SER A 86 4.46 -0.24 9.77
N ALA A 87 3.80 0.78 9.25
CA ALA A 87 4.50 2.00 8.91
C ALA A 87 5.10 2.60 10.20
N PRO A 88 6.30 3.17 10.15
CA PRO A 88 6.85 3.88 11.28
C PRO A 88 5.93 5.07 11.58
N SER A 89 5.13 4.96 12.65
CA SER A 89 4.37 6.08 13.17
C SER A 89 5.38 7.08 13.72
N ASP A 90 5.75 8.09 12.93
CA ASP A 90 6.47 9.24 13.45
C ASP A 90 5.50 10.00 14.37
N HIS A 91 5.40 9.53 15.61
CA HIS A 91 4.75 10.26 16.69
C HIS A 91 5.77 11.29 17.18
N GLY A 92 6.06 12.28 16.33
CA GLY A 92 6.88 13.45 16.62
C GLY A 92 6.09 14.54 17.32
#